data_AF-A0A6M1ZFK2-F1
#
_entry.id   AF-A0A6M1ZFK2-F1
#
_cell.length_a   1.000
_cell.length_b   1.000
_cell.length_c   1.000
_cell.angle_alpha   90.00
_cell.angle_beta   90.00
_cell.angle_gamma   90.00
#
_symmetry.space_group_name_H-M   'P 1'
#
loop_
_entity.id
_entity.type
_entity.pdbx_description
1 polymer ?
#
loop_
_entity_poly.entity_id
_entity_poly.type
_entity_poly.pdbx_seq_one_letter_code
_entity_poly.pdbx_strand_id
1 'polypeptide(L)'
;MRRILYRYSRPFRGQVREGLLLCLKNREKEGWGEIAPLPGFSRENLDEALDDFLRETYSLPSVQFGYQSALLDLDDPITIDSIPIKIKTKVGHLKLKEALETVKPIPLMRIDFNRKWNLEEALSFAKHFPDVEYFEEPLLPGENAKAFPYPVALDESLREKEKPSYPNVVAHIIKPTMHGFPLPKAQKGIDFILSSSYETELGIYQIAKLAHRLKIPLIPMGLGTCHLFEDTLFEEEPYVENNTLHFPNKWRLKKEKVQVILDDGV
;
A
#
# COMPACT_ATOMS: atom_id res chain seq x y z
N MET A 1 27.96 -2.67 7.35
CA MET A 1 26.59 -2.46 7.87
C MET A 1 26.00 -3.84 8.03
N ARG A 2 25.65 -4.23 9.25
CA ARG A 2 25.09 -5.56 9.52
C ARG A 2 23.65 -5.61 9.01
N ARG A 3 23.27 -6.73 8.38
CA ARG A 3 21.89 -6.99 7.97
C ARG A 3 21.34 -8.13 8.80
N ILE A 4 20.10 -7.96 9.25
CA ILE A 4 19.32 -9.02 9.87
C ILE A 4 18.01 -9.10 9.12
N LEU A 5 17.66 -10.29 8.65
CA LEU A 5 16.45 -10.54 7.89
C LEU A 5 15.57 -11.52 8.65
N TYR A 6 14.32 -11.12 8.85
CA TYR A 6 13.30 -11.91 9.53
C TYR A 6 12.24 -12.32 8.52
N ARG A 7 11.81 -13.58 8.52
CA ARG A 7 10.62 -14.04 7.81
C ARG A 7 9.43 -14.06 8.76
N TYR A 8 8.27 -13.59 8.31
CA TYR A 8 7.01 -13.74 9.03
C TYR A 8 5.95 -14.41 8.14
N SER A 9 4.97 -15.01 8.80
CA SER A 9 3.77 -15.58 8.20
C SER A 9 2.64 -15.40 9.19
N ARG A 10 1.54 -14.77 8.76
CA ARG A 10 0.43 -14.42 9.66
C ARG A 10 -0.94 -14.48 9.01
N PRO A 11 -2.02 -14.75 9.77
CA PRO A 11 -3.37 -14.78 9.22
C PRO A 11 -3.82 -13.41 8.71
N PHE A 12 -4.49 -13.42 7.55
CA PHE A 12 -5.01 -12.23 6.88
C PHE A 12 -6.27 -12.60 6.08
N ARG A 13 -7.44 -12.12 6.50
CA ARG A 13 -8.73 -12.33 5.81
C ARG A 13 -9.01 -13.81 5.45
N GLY A 14 -8.77 -14.74 6.37
CA GLY A 14 -8.94 -16.18 6.11
C GLY A 14 -7.90 -16.78 5.15
N GLN A 15 -6.86 -16.02 4.82
CA GLN A 15 -5.66 -16.45 4.09
C GLN A 15 -4.42 -16.19 4.95
N VAL A 16 -3.24 -16.29 4.34
CA VAL A 16 -1.96 -16.02 4.98
C VAL A 16 -1.27 -14.87 4.25
N ARG A 17 -0.66 -13.96 5.02
CA ARG A 17 0.23 -12.93 4.53
C ARG A 17 1.65 -13.22 4.99
N GLU A 18 2.55 -13.41 4.04
CA GLU A 18 3.97 -13.61 4.29
C GLU A 18 4.80 -12.43 3.78
N GLY A 19 5.99 -12.27 4.36
CA GLY A 19 6.96 -11.27 3.95
C GLY A 19 8.22 -11.32 4.80
N LEU A 20 9.11 -10.36 4.57
CA LEU A 20 10.37 -10.22 5.28
C LEU A 20 10.44 -8.86 5.98
N LEU A 21 11.04 -8.82 7.18
CA LEU A 21 11.47 -7.60 7.83
C LEU A 21 12.99 -7.51 7.74
N LEU A 22 13.49 -6.40 7.22
CA LEU A 22 14.91 -6.08 7.14
C LEU A 22 15.26 -5.12 8.28
N CYS A 23 16.31 -5.44 9.02
CA CYS A 23 16.97 -4.53 9.94
C CYS A 23 18.41 -4.30 9.47
N LEU A 24 18.73 -3.05 9.15
CA LEU A 24 20.09 -2.59 8.91
C LEU A 24 20.64 -1.99 10.20
N LYS A 25 21.85 -2.40 10.61
CA LYS A 25 22.51 -1.88 11.80
C LYS A 25 23.90 -1.34 11.50
N ASN A 26 24.20 -0.18 12.08
CA ASN A 26 25.56 0.29 12.29
C ASN A 26 25.86 0.35 13.80
N ARG A 27 26.96 0.97 14.23
CA ARG A 27 27.36 1.01 15.65
C ARG A 27 26.38 1.77 16.54
N GLU A 28 25.63 2.72 15.99
CA GLU A 28 24.84 3.69 16.75
C GLU A 28 23.33 3.61 16.48
N LYS A 29 22.96 3.17 15.27
CA LYS A 29 21.61 3.26 14.74
C LYS A 29 21.18 1.94 14.11
N GLU A 30 19.87 1.77 14.06
CA GLU A 30 19.21 0.75 13.26
C GLU A 30 18.13 1.38 12.37
N GLY A 31 17.96 0.82 11.18
CA GLY A 31 16.92 1.20 10.24
C GLY A 31 16.15 -0.03 9.78
N TRP A 32 14.85 0.13 9.58
CA TRP A 32 13.95 -0.99 9.32
C TRP A 32 13.26 -0.86 7.96
N GLY A 33 13.02 -2.01 7.31
CA GLY A 33 12.41 -2.17 5.99
C GLY A 33 11.45 -3.36 5.98
N GLU A 34 10.35 -3.30 5.23
CA GLU A 34 9.51 -4.47 4.94
C GLU A 34 9.59 -4.84 3.45
N ILE A 35 9.79 -6.12 3.17
CA ILE A 35 9.77 -6.71 1.82
C ILE A 35 8.61 -7.69 1.79
N ALA A 36 7.47 -7.26 1.26
CA ALA A 36 6.25 -8.05 1.28
C ALA A 36 5.56 -8.01 -0.09
N PRO A 37 6.03 -8.72 -1.12
CA PRO A 37 5.33 -8.79 -2.40
C PRO A 37 3.91 -9.32 -2.21
N LEU A 38 2.93 -8.76 -2.93
CA LEU A 38 1.51 -9.11 -2.80
C LEU A 38 1.12 -10.18 -3.85
N PRO A 39 0.72 -11.40 -3.45
CA PRO A 39 0.39 -12.46 -4.40
C PRO A 39 -0.69 -12.06 -5.41
N GLY A 40 -0.44 -12.35 -6.69
CA GLY A 40 -1.36 -12.01 -7.80
C GLY A 40 -1.32 -10.55 -8.26
N PHE A 41 -0.54 -9.70 -7.59
CA PHE A 41 -0.46 -8.26 -7.87
C PHE A 41 0.98 -7.78 -8.09
N SER A 42 1.91 -8.19 -7.22
CA SER A 42 3.35 -7.96 -7.40
C SER A 42 3.89 -8.74 -8.60
N ARG A 43 5.01 -8.27 -9.17
CA ARG A 43 5.67 -8.94 -10.29
C ARG A 43 6.42 -10.19 -9.83
N GLU A 44 6.89 -10.15 -8.59
CA GLU A 44 7.64 -11.16 -7.89
C GLU A 44 6.82 -11.83 -6.79
N ASN A 45 7.17 -13.07 -6.47
CA ASN A 45 6.76 -13.75 -5.25
C ASN A 45 7.81 -13.58 -4.13
N LEU A 46 7.52 -14.14 -2.95
CA LEU A 46 8.39 -13.99 -1.77
C LEU A 46 9.76 -14.65 -1.92
N ASP A 47 9.84 -15.81 -2.57
CA ASP A 47 11.10 -16.52 -2.76
C ASP A 47 11.98 -15.78 -3.78
N GLU A 48 11.41 -15.23 -4.84
CA GLU A 48 12.11 -14.37 -5.80
C GLU A 48 12.63 -13.08 -5.12
N ALA A 49 11.83 -12.47 -4.25
CA ALA A 49 12.24 -11.29 -3.48
C ALA A 49 13.39 -11.63 -2.50
N LEU A 50 13.34 -12.80 -1.85
CA LEU A 50 14.41 -13.28 -0.99
C LEU A 50 15.70 -13.51 -1.79
N ASP A 51 15.61 -14.18 -2.94
CA ASP A 51 16.75 -14.44 -3.82
C ASP A 51 17.39 -13.14 -4.34
N ASP A 52 16.59 -12.16 -4.77
CA ASP A 52 17.07 -10.83 -5.20
C ASP A 52 17.77 -10.08 -4.06
N PHE A 53 17.26 -10.19 -2.84
CA PHE A 53 17.89 -9.59 -1.67
C PHE A 53 19.22 -10.28 -1.31
N LEU A 54 19.26 -11.62 -1.26
CA LEU A 54 20.47 -12.37 -0.91
C LEU A 54 21.57 -12.24 -1.95
N ARG A 55 21.21 -12.04 -3.23
CA ARG A 55 22.16 -11.75 -4.31
C ARG A 55 22.58 -10.28 -4.38
N GLU A 56 22.01 -9.43 -3.53
CA GLU A 56 22.27 -7.98 -3.48
C GLU A 56 21.99 -7.28 -4.82
N THR A 57 21.05 -7.79 -5.60
CA THR A 57 20.67 -7.20 -6.89
C THR A 57 19.70 -6.03 -6.70
N TYR A 58 18.85 -6.09 -5.67
CA TYR A 58 17.88 -5.05 -5.30
C TYR A 58 17.07 -4.55 -6.51
N SER A 59 16.65 -5.47 -7.36
CA SER A 59 16.02 -5.17 -8.65
C SER A 59 14.49 -5.27 -8.60
N LEU A 60 13.96 -5.99 -7.60
CA LEU A 60 12.53 -6.25 -7.48
C LEU A 60 11.83 -5.16 -6.66
N PRO A 61 10.59 -4.76 -7.03
CA PRO A 61 9.89 -3.64 -6.38
C PRO A 61 9.79 -3.72 -4.86
N SER A 62 9.36 -4.85 -4.31
CA SER A 62 9.22 -5.01 -2.86
C SER A 62 10.57 -4.95 -2.15
N VAL A 63 11.63 -5.50 -2.78
CA VAL A 63 12.99 -5.47 -2.27
C VAL A 63 13.54 -4.05 -2.27
N GLN A 64 13.35 -3.31 -3.36
CA GLN A 64 13.74 -1.90 -3.48
C GLN A 64 13.07 -1.06 -2.39
N PHE A 65 11.77 -1.24 -2.18
CA PHE A 65 11.05 -0.50 -1.14
C PHE A 65 11.56 -0.83 0.27
N GLY A 66 11.65 -2.12 0.61
CA GLY A 66 12.11 -2.53 1.93
C GLY A 66 13.54 -2.07 2.21
N TYR A 67 14.45 -2.27 1.26
CA TYR A 67 15.85 -1.85 1.42
C TYR A 67 16.00 -0.33 1.53
N GLN A 68 15.34 0.43 0.64
CA GLN A 68 15.40 1.89 0.68
C GLN A 68 14.78 2.46 1.96
N SER A 69 13.69 1.87 2.46
CA SER A 69 13.08 2.27 3.73
C SER A 69 14.02 2.06 4.90
N ALA A 70 14.70 0.91 4.94
CA ALA A 70 15.69 0.63 5.98
C ALA A 70 16.88 1.59 5.93
N LEU A 71 17.36 1.93 4.72
CA LEU A 71 18.42 2.93 4.56
C LEU A 71 18.00 4.32 5.04
N LEU A 72 16.81 4.78 4.64
CA LEU A 72 16.28 6.08 5.06
C LEU A 72 16.11 6.15 6.58
N ASP A 73 15.64 5.07 7.20
CA ASP A 73 15.48 4.99 8.65
C ASP A 73 16.80 4.92 9.41
N LEU A 74 17.82 4.30 8.82
CA LEU A 74 19.16 4.26 9.40
C LEU A 74 19.85 5.63 9.35
N ASP A 75 19.70 6.34 8.22
CA ASP A 75 20.32 7.64 7.99
C ASP A 75 19.63 8.76 8.80
N ASP A 76 18.31 8.89 8.59
CA ASP A 76 17.45 9.91 9.16
C ASP A 76 16.26 9.28 9.91
N PRO A 77 16.46 8.85 11.17
CA PRO A 77 15.42 8.23 11.97
C PRO A 77 14.37 9.25 12.39
N ILE A 78 13.25 9.30 11.65
CA ILE A 78 12.09 10.11 12.01
C ILE A 78 11.03 9.27 12.74
N THR A 79 10.24 9.95 13.58
CA THR A 79 9.05 9.40 14.22
C THR A 79 7.81 10.09 13.70
N ILE A 80 6.73 9.35 13.48
CA ILE A 80 5.42 9.87 13.07
C ILE A 80 4.39 9.34 14.06
N ASP A 81 3.73 10.23 14.79
CA ASP A 81 2.72 9.82 15.78
C ASP A 81 1.44 9.33 15.09
N SER A 82 1.06 10.01 14.01
CA SER A 82 -0.15 9.68 13.25
C SER A 82 -0.16 10.25 11.84
N ILE A 83 -1.08 9.75 11.01
CA ILE A 83 -1.31 10.25 9.66
C ILE A 83 -2.81 10.17 9.29
N PRO A 84 -3.37 11.16 8.58
CA PRO A 84 -4.74 11.06 8.06
C PRO A 84 -4.87 9.91 7.08
N ILE A 85 -5.93 9.13 7.19
CA ILE A 85 -6.23 8.00 6.31
C ILE A 85 -7.68 8.04 5.83
N LYS A 86 -7.95 7.36 4.72
CA LYS A 86 -9.32 7.07 4.30
C LYS A 86 -9.41 5.63 3.81
N ILE A 87 -10.32 4.87 4.42
CA ILE A 87 -10.60 3.50 4.03
C ILE A 87 -11.47 3.52 2.77
N LYS A 88 -11.09 2.70 1.79
CA LYS A 88 -11.78 2.60 0.50
C LYS A 88 -12.86 1.54 0.56
N THR A 89 -14.01 1.82 -0.05
CA THR A 89 -15.07 0.83 -0.26
C THR A 89 -14.76 0.03 -1.52
N LYS A 90 -14.43 -1.25 -1.37
CA LYS A 90 -14.16 -2.14 -2.50
C LYS A 90 -15.47 -2.71 -3.05
N VAL A 91 -15.70 -2.58 -4.35
CA VAL A 91 -16.92 -3.07 -5.02
C VAL A 91 -16.64 -4.06 -6.15
N GLY A 92 -15.40 -4.13 -6.64
CA GLY A 92 -15.04 -4.99 -7.78
C GLY A 92 -15.30 -6.48 -7.57
N HIS A 93 -15.41 -6.93 -6.32
CA HIS A 93 -15.70 -8.33 -5.97
C HIS A 93 -17.21 -8.66 -5.97
N LEU A 94 -18.07 -7.64 -6.06
CA LEU A 94 -19.52 -7.77 -6.04
C LEU A 94 -20.08 -7.66 -7.45
N LYS A 95 -21.28 -8.22 -7.65
CA LYS A 95 -22.08 -7.93 -8.84
C LYS A 95 -22.77 -6.57 -8.69
N LEU A 96 -23.11 -5.90 -9.80
CA LEU A 96 -23.75 -4.58 -9.81
C LEU A 96 -24.94 -4.47 -8.83
N LYS A 97 -25.90 -5.41 -8.90
CA LYS A 97 -27.08 -5.39 -8.03
C LYS A 97 -26.71 -5.45 -6.54
N GLU A 98 -25.81 -6.36 -6.19
CA GLU A 98 -25.34 -6.55 -4.82
C GLU A 98 -24.58 -5.31 -4.31
N ALA A 99 -23.74 -4.71 -5.15
CA ALA A 99 -23.04 -3.49 -4.81
C ALA A 99 -24.01 -2.32 -4.52
N LEU A 100 -25.08 -2.18 -5.30
CA LEU A 100 -26.11 -1.15 -5.09
C LEU A 100 -26.93 -1.38 -3.80
N GLU A 101 -27.12 -2.63 -3.39
CA GLU A 101 -27.84 -2.97 -2.16
C GLU A 101 -26.97 -2.81 -0.90
N THR A 102 -25.65 -3.00 -1.02
CA THR A 102 -24.72 -3.05 0.11
C THR A 102 -24.04 -1.71 0.39
N VAL A 103 -23.71 -0.93 -0.64
CA VAL A 103 -22.95 0.31 -0.49
C VAL A 103 -23.87 1.47 -0.15
N LYS A 104 -23.70 2.03 1.05
CA LYS A 104 -24.43 3.23 1.48
C LYS A 104 -23.70 4.49 1.00
N PRO A 105 -24.38 5.44 0.35
CA PRO A 105 -23.74 6.66 -0.14
C PRO A 105 -23.30 7.54 1.03
N ILE A 106 -22.01 7.88 1.04
CA ILE A 106 -21.40 8.82 1.97
C ILE A 106 -20.59 9.83 1.14
N PRO A 107 -20.77 11.14 1.33
CA PRO A 107 -20.00 12.14 0.60
C PRO A 107 -18.50 11.94 0.76
N LEU A 108 -17.75 12.20 -0.31
CA LEU A 108 -16.29 12.09 -0.35
C LEU A 108 -15.75 10.70 -0.02
N MET A 109 -16.55 9.63 -0.19
CA MET A 109 -16.02 8.27 -0.11
C MET A 109 -15.15 7.94 -1.33
N ARG A 110 -14.24 6.99 -1.16
CA ARG A 110 -13.40 6.45 -2.23
C ARG A 110 -13.88 5.05 -2.56
N ILE A 111 -14.19 4.80 -3.83
CA ILE A 111 -14.74 3.50 -4.25
C ILE A 111 -13.76 2.81 -5.19
N ASP A 112 -13.35 1.60 -4.84
CA ASP A 112 -12.34 0.82 -5.57
C ASP A 112 -12.97 -0.35 -6.31
N PHE A 113 -12.86 -0.31 -7.64
CA PHE A 113 -13.43 -1.29 -8.56
C PHE A 113 -12.45 -2.40 -8.93
N ASN A 114 -11.15 -2.21 -8.66
CA ASN A 114 -10.08 -3.14 -9.05
C ASN A 114 -10.23 -3.65 -10.50
N ARG A 115 -10.68 -2.78 -11.41
CA ARG A 115 -10.84 -3.04 -12.85
C ARG A 115 -11.74 -4.22 -13.20
N LYS A 116 -12.80 -4.45 -12.42
CA LYS A 116 -13.62 -5.66 -12.60
C LYS A 116 -14.85 -5.49 -13.48
N TRP A 117 -15.26 -4.26 -13.77
CA TRP A 117 -16.55 -3.99 -14.37
C TRP A 117 -16.40 -3.42 -15.79
N ASN A 118 -17.37 -3.70 -16.65
CA ASN A 118 -17.44 -3.04 -17.96
C ASN A 118 -17.99 -1.61 -17.82
N LEU A 119 -17.93 -0.83 -18.90
CA LEU A 119 -18.39 0.56 -18.91
C LEU A 119 -19.85 0.72 -18.50
N GLU A 120 -20.74 -0.14 -18.98
CA GLU A 120 -22.18 -0.06 -18.69
C GLU A 120 -22.45 -0.26 -17.19
N GLU A 121 -21.87 -1.31 -16.61
CA GLU A 121 -22.00 -1.61 -15.18
C GLU A 121 -21.43 -0.48 -14.32
N ALA A 122 -20.24 0.00 -14.64
CA ALA A 122 -19.57 1.06 -13.89
C ALA A 122 -20.37 2.37 -13.94
N LEU A 123 -20.89 2.77 -15.10
CA LEU A 123 -21.74 3.95 -15.24
C LEU A 123 -23.06 3.79 -14.46
N SER A 124 -23.66 2.59 -14.53
CA SER A 124 -24.91 2.28 -13.83
C SER A 124 -24.76 2.36 -12.31
N PHE A 125 -23.59 1.99 -11.77
CA PHE A 125 -23.32 2.19 -10.35
C PHE A 125 -22.94 3.63 -10.03
N ALA A 126 -21.98 4.22 -10.75
CA ALA A 126 -21.42 5.53 -10.44
C ALA A 126 -22.47 6.64 -10.39
N LYS A 127 -23.54 6.57 -11.19
CA LYS A 127 -24.65 7.55 -11.15
C LYS A 127 -25.38 7.62 -9.80
N HIS A 128 -25.31 6.57 -8.97
CA HIS A 128 -25.91 6.55 -7.63
C HIS A 128 -25.00 7.19 -6.56
N PHE A 129 -23.76 7.51 -6.93
CA PHE A 129 -22.75 8.06 -6.03
C PHE A 129 -22.09 9.30 -6.65
N PRO A 130 -22.84 10.38 -6.95
CA PRO A 130 -22.30 11.56 -7.63
C PRO A 130 -21.29 12.36 -6.78
N ASP A 131 -21.39 12.27 -5.45
CA ASP A 131 -20.59 13.08 -4.50
C ASP A 131 -19.38 12.32 -3.92
N VAL A 132 -18.93 11.25 -4.59
CA VAL A 132 -17.71 10.53 -4.19
C VAL A 132 -16.46 11.39 -4.44
N GLU A 133 -15.39 11.10 -3.73
CA GLU A 133 -14.09 11.74 -3.99
C GLU A 133 -13.55 11.29 -5.34
N TYR A 134 -13.57 9.97 -5.59
CA TYR A 134 -13.23 9.37 -6.87
C TYR A 134 -13.64 7.89 -6.95
N PHE A 135 -13.69 7.38 -8.17
CA PHE A 135 -13.71 5.96 -8.50
C PHE A 135 -12.30 5.48 -8.86
N GLU A 136 -11.77 4.53 -8.11
CA GLU A 136 -10.46 3.94 -8.36
C GLU A 136 -10.60 2.78 -9.33
N GLU A 137 -9.95 2.92 -10.49
CA GLU A 137 -9.83 1.90 -11.53
C GLU A 137 -11.19 1.28 -11.94
N PRO A 138 -12.15 2.11 -12.42
CA PRO A 138 -13.55 1.73 -12.58
C PRO A 138 -13.79 0.64 -13.63
N LEU A 139 -12.92 0.54 -14.64
CA LEU A 139 -13.18 -0.25 -15.84
C LEU A 139 -12.17 -1.38 -16.03
N LEU A 140 -12.64 -2.47 -16.66
CA LEU A 140 -11.80 -3.50 -17.25
C LEU A 140 -10.83 -2.90 -18.30
N PRO A 141 -9.61 -3.47 -18.45
CA PRO A 141 -8.72 -3.08 -19.54
C PRO A 141 -9.38 -3.25 -20.91
N GLY A 142 -9.23 -2.25 -21.78
CA GLY A 142 -9.81 -2.25 -23.14
C GLY A 142 -11.17 -1.55 -23.27
N GLU A 143 -11.86 -1.28 -22.16
CA GLU A 143 -13.09 -0.48 -22.17
C GLU A 143 -12.84 0.97 -22.58
N ASN A 144 -13.88 1.64 -23.10
CA ASN A 144 -13.79 3.04 -23.51
C ASN A 144 -13.75 3.99 -22.29
N ALA A 145 -12.56 4.14 -21.69
CA ALA A 145 -12.31 5.02 -20.55
C ALA A 145 -12.73 6.48 -20.78
N LYS A 146 -12.73 6.97 -22.03
CA LYS A 146 -13.15 8.34 -22.36
C LYS A 146 -14.65 8.57 -22.10
N ALA A 147 -15.44 7.52 -22.04
CA ALA A 147 -16.88 7.58 -21.80
C ALA A 147 -17.25 7.52 -20.30
N PHE A 148 -16.29 7.42 -19.39
CA PHE A 148 -16.53 7.46 -17.94
C PHE A 148 -16.31 8.88 -17.39
N PRO A 149 -17.37 9.65 -17.08
CA PRO A 149 -17.24 11.11 -16.86
C PRO A 149 -16.90 11.49 -15.41
N TYR A 150 -16.90 10.54 -14.48
CA TYR A 150 -16.72 10.80 -13.06
C TYR A 150 -15.23 10.94 -12.69
N PRO A 151 -14.89 11.53 -11.52
CA PRO A 151 -13.51 11.60 -11.03
C PRO A 151 -12.90 10.21 -10.87
N VAL A 152 -11.70 10.02 -11.39
CA VAL A 152 -10.99 8.73 -11.39
C VAL A 152 -9.66 8.82 -10.65
N ALA A 153 -9.37 7.79 -9.87
CA ALA A 153 -8.02 7.50 -9.40
C ALA A 153 -7.42 6.31 -10.15
N LEU A 154 -6.15 6.41 -10.53
CA LEU A 154 -5.40 5.31 -11.15
C LEU A 154 -4.55 4.58 -10.11
N ASP A 155 -4.55 3.26 -10.12
CA ASP A 155 -3.69 2.37 -9.32
C ASP A 155 -2.98 1.38 -10.25
N GLU A 156 -3.62 0.27 -10.61
CA GLU A 156 -3.00 -0.79 -11.41
C GLU A 156 -2.48 -0.27 -12.76
N SER A 157 -3.15 0.70 -13.38
CA SER A 157 -2.73 1.37 -14.62
C SER A 157 -1.38 2.04 -14.53
N LEU A 158 -0.98 2.48 -13.34
CA LEU A 158 0.26 3.25 -13.19
C LEU A 158 1.51 2.40 -13.44
N ARG A 159 1.39 1.08 -13.35
CA ARG A 159 2.46 0.11 -13.57
C ARG A 159 2.48 -0.47 -14.99
N GLU A 160 1.52 -0.06 -15.83
CA GLU A 160 1.39 -0.50 -17.22
C GLU A 160 2.05 0.48 -18.19
N LYS A 161 2.44 -0.04 -19.36
CA LYS A 161 3.03 0.79 -20.44
C LYS A 161 2.01 1.74 -21.04
N GLU A 162 0.80 1.23 -21.29
CA GLU A 162 -0.32 1.98 -21.83
C GLU A 162 -1.33 2.23 -20.73
N LYS A 163 -1.79 3.47 -20.62
CA LYS A 163 -2.73 3.90 -19.57
C LYS A 163 -4.07 4.22 -20.21
N PRO A 164 -5.19 3.88 -19.54
CA PRO A 164 -6.51 4.31 -19.97
C PRO A 164 -6.58 5.83 -19.93
N SER A 165 -7.23 6.40 -20.95
CA SER A 165 -7.43 7.85 -21.08
C SER A 165 -8.81 8.21 -20.52
N TYR A 166 -8.89 8.40 -19.20
CA TYR A 166 -10.06 8.97 -18.55
C TYR A 166 -10.08 10.49 -18.70
N PRO A 167 -11.25 11.13 -18.85
CA PRO A 167 -11.35 12.58 -19.00
C PRO A 167 -11.07 13.34 -17.70
N ASN A 168 -11.23 12.69 -16.54
CA ASN A 168 -11.13 13.33 -15.22
C ASN A 168 -10.29 12.49 -14.23
N VAL A 169 -8.98 12.38 -14.47
CA VAL A 169 -8.06 11.76 -13.51
C VAL A 169 -7.69 12.77 -12.43
N VAL A 170 -8.06 12.48 -11.19
CA VAL A 170 -7.85 13.37 -10.04
C VAL A 170 -6.78 12.87 -9.08
N ALA A 171 -6.50 11.56 -9.08
CA ALA A 171 -5.50 10.98 -8.19
C ALA A 171 -4.69 9.84 -8.81
N HIS A 172 -3.45 9.70 -8.37
CA HIS A 172 -2.59 8.56 -8.58
C HIS A 172 -2.34 7.85 -7.26
N ILE A 173 -2.70 6.57 -7.21
CA ILE A 173 -2.55 5.69 -6.06
C ILE A 173 -1.23 4.94 -6.21
N ILE A 174 -0.27 5.30 -5.37
CA ILE A 174 1.08 4.76 -5.40
C ILE A 174 1.26 3.79 -4.25
N LYS A 175 1.54 2.55 -4.61
CA LYS A 175 1.83 1.45 -3.68
C LYS A 175 3.34 1.17 -3.69
N PRO A 176 4.14 1.66 -2.73
CA PRO A 176 5.60 1.55 -2.77
C PRO A 176 6.11 0.12 -2.99
N THR A 177 5.56 -0.86 -2.27
CA THR A 177 5.85 -2.28 -2.42
C THR A 177 5.70 -2.82 -3.84
N MET A 178 4.77 -2.25 -4.63
CA MET A 178 4.51 -2.70 -6.00
C MET A 178 5.21 -1.84 -7.06
N HIS A 179 5.54 -0.60 -6.72
CA HIS A 179 6.19 0.34 -7.63
C HIS A 179 7.72 0.29 -7.54
N GLY A 180 8.25 -0.12 -6.39
CA GLY A 180 9.68 -0.11 -6.12
C GLY A 180 10.22 1.30 -5.91
N PHE A 181 11.53 1.44 -6.04
CA PHE A 181 12.21 2.72 -5.90
C PHE A 181 13.14 2.98 -7.11
N PRO A 182 13.23 4.24 -7.58
CA PRO A 182 12.49 5.42 -7.12
C PRO A 182 10.99 5.37 -7.46
N LEU A 183 10.16 6.02 -6.64
CA LEU A 183 8.72 6.12 -6.91
C LEU A 183 8.43 6.91 -8.19
N PRO A 184 7.25 6.70 -8.82
CA PRO A 184 6.77 7.56 -9.89
C PRO A 184 6.73 9.03 -9.48
N LYS A 185 6.97 9.94 -10.42
CA LYS A 185 6.92 11.38 -10.16
C LYS A 185 5.47 11.84 -9.97
N ALA A 186 5.25 12.69 -8.97
CA ALA A 186 3.99 13.41 -8.81
C ALA A 186 3.70 14.28 -10.05
N GLN A 187 2.42 14.42 -10.38
CA GLN A 187 1.96 15.23 -11.51
C GLN A 187 1.19 16.45 -10.98
N LYS A 188 1.41 17.60 -11.61
CA LYS A 188 0.74 18.83 -11.20
C LYS A 188 -0.78 18.71 -11.42
N GLY A 189 -1.56 18.99 -10.39
CA GLY A 189 -3.02 18.93 -10.45
C GLY A 189 -3.62 17.52 -10.33
N ILE A 190 -2.80 16.51 -10.03
CA ILE A 190 -3.24 15.15 -9.71
C ILE A 190 -2.70 14.80 -8.33
N ASP A 191 -3.58 14.39 -7.43
CA ASP A 191 -3.20 14.01 -6.08
C ASP A 191 -2.29 12.78 -6.11
N PHE A 192 -1.23 12.81 -5.31
CA PHE A 192 -0.28 11.73 -5.18
C PHE A 192 -0.51 11.03 -3.84
N ILE A 193 -1.24 9.91 -3.85
CA ILE A 193 -1.72 9.25 -2.64
C ILE A 193 -0.93 7.96 -2.45
N LEU A 194 -0.23 7.83 -1.32
CA LEU A 194 0.40 6.57 -0.95
C LEU A 194 -0.63 5.60 -0.36
N SER A 195 -0.53 4.34 -0.76
CA SER A 195 -1.46 3.28 -0.36
C SER A 195 -0.71 2.01 0.02
N SER A 196 -1.28 1.29 0.98
CA SER A 196 -0.83 -0.02 1.42
C SER A 196 -1.13 -1.09 0.36
N SER A 197 -0.24 -2.08 0.27
CA SER A 197 -0.40 -3.38 -0.40
C SER A 197 -0.61 -4.50 0.62
N TYR A 198 -1.26 -4.19 1.74
CA TYR A 198 -1.41 -5.06 2.90
C TYR A 198 -0.06 -5.45 3.51
N GLU A 199 0.79 -4.44 3.73
CA GLU A 199 1.97 -4.56 4.59
C GLU A 199 1.58 -4.77 6.06
N THR A 200 2.56 -5.15 6.87
CA THR A 200 2.44 -5.20 8.33
C THR A 200 2.41 -3.80 8.94
N GLU A 201 2.34 -3.73 10.27
CA GLU A 201 2.42 -2.50 11.04
C GLU A 201 3.69 -1.69 10.69
N LEU A 202 4.80 -2.39 10.44
CA LEU A 202 6.07 -1.77 10.07
C LEU A 202 6.00 -1.14 8.68
N GLY A 203 5.52 -1.87 7.67
CA GLY A 203 5.47 -1.36 6.30
C GLY A 203 4.49 -0.20 6.15
N ILE A 204 3.30 -0.23 6.78
CA ILE A 204 2.41 0.94 6.76
C ILE A 204 3.02 2.16 7.46
N TYR A 205 3.83 1.94 8.51
CA TYR A 205 4.59 3.01 9.17
C TYR A 205 5.69 3.57 8.26
N GLN A 206 6.40 2.72 7.52
CA GLN A 206 7.40 3.15 6.52
C GLN A 206 6.76 3.96 5.39
N ILE A 207 5.57 3.59 4.94
CA ILE A 207 4.84 4.38 3.94
C ILE A 207 4.45 5.76 4.52
N ALA A 208 4.02 5.83 5.79
CA ALA A 208 3.73 7.10 6.45
C ALA A 208 4.99 7.99 6.60
N LYS A 209 6.12 7.41 6.99
CA LYS A 209 7.41 8.10 7.05
C LYS A 209 7.85 8.59 5.67
N LEU A 210 7.63 7.77 4.64
CA LEU A 210 7.90 8.18 3.25
C LEU A 210 7.02 9.35 2.81
N ALA A 211 5.74 9.35 3.18
CA ALA A 211 4.84 10.47 2.91
C ALA A 211 5.36 11.78 3.53
N HIS A 212 5.81 11.71 4.78
CA HIS A 212 6.41 12.85 5.48
C HIS A 212 7.69 13.34 4.78
N ARG A 213 8.62 12.43 4.45
CA ARG A 213 9.88 12.77 3.76
C ARG A 213 9.66 13.41 2.39
N LEU A 214 8.67 12.91 1.65
CA LEU A 214 8.28 13.46 0.35
C LEU A 214 7.47 14.75 0.45
N LYS A 215 7.11 15.19 1.66
CA LYS A 215 6.27 16.36 1.91
C LYS A 215 4.97 16.30 1.10
N ILE A 216 4.39 15.11 0.98
CA ILE A 216 3.09 14.94 0.33
C ILE A 216 2.08 15.77 1.14
N PRO A 217 1.22 16.58 0.49
CA PRO A 217 0.15 17.27 1.19
C PRO A 217 -0.65 16.31 2.08
N LEU A 218 -1.18 16.80 3.21
CA LEU A 218 -1.94 16.01 4.19
C LEU A 218 -3.33 15.58 3.67
N ILE A 219 -3.37 15.01 2.48
CA ILE A 219 -4.52 14.33 1.91
C ILE A 219 -4.56 12.93 2.55
N PRO A 220 -5.75 12.42 2.92
CA PRO A 220 -5.87 11.11 3.55
C PRO A 220 -5.21 9.99 2.72
N MET A 221 -4.38 9.18 3.35
CA MET A 221 -3.64 8.08 2.72
C MET A 221 -4.44 6.77 2.70
N GLY A 222 -4.05 5.84 1.83
CA GLY A 222 -4.62 4.50 1.73
C GLY A 222 -3.98 3.49 2.71
N LEU A 223 -3.79 3.84 3.98
CA LEU A 223 -3.03 3.03 4.95
C LEU A 223 -3.89 2.30 6.00
N GLY A 224 -5.21 2.48 5.97
CA GLY A 224 -6.12 1.87 6.94
C GLY A 224 -6.33 0.36 6.75
N THR A 225 -5.28 -0.44 6.64
CA THR A 225 -5.35 -1.89 6.38
C THR A 225 -5.06 -2.77 7.59
N CYS A 226 -4.56 -2.20 8.70
CA CYS A 226 -4.15 -2.98 9.89
C CYS A 226 -5.27 -3.86 10.46
N HIS A 227 -6.51 -3.37 10.45
CA HIS A 227 -7.71 -4.09 10.93
C HIS A 227 -8.05 -5.38 10.16
N LEU A 228 -7.35 -5.68 9.05
CA LEU A 228 -7.57 -6.88 8.23
C LEU A 228 -6.73 -8.09 8.69
N PHE A 229 -5.79 -7.87 9.60
CA PHE A 229 -4.98 -8.92 10.22
C PHE A 229 -5.58 -9.39 11.54
N GLU A 230 -5.37 -10.65 11.89
CA GLU A 230 -5.96 -11.27 13.09
C GLU A 230 -5.04 -11.25 14.32
N ASP A 231 -3.79 -10.85 14.15
CA ASP A 231 -2.78 -10.76 15.21
C ASP A 231 -1.93 -9.49 15.05
N THR A 232 -0.74 -9.42 15.67
CA THR A 232 0.25 -8.35 15.44
C THR A 232 1.68 -8.89 15.53
N LEU A 233 2.61 -8.30 14.76
CA LEU A 233 4.05 -8.65 14.85
C LEU A 233 4.76 -7.91 15.99
N PHE A 234 4.21 -6.79 16.46
CA PHE A 234 4.79 -5.95 17.49
C PHE A 234 3.96 -5.97 18.78
N GLU A 235 4.58 -5.70 19.93
CA GLU A 235 3.89 -5.64 21.23
C GLU A 235 2.76 -4.60 21.25
N GLU A 236 3.03 -3.42 20.69
CA GLU A 236 2.07 -2.32 20.51
C GLU A 236 1.57 -2.30 19.06
N GLU A 237 0.30 -1.95 18.85
CA GLU A 237 -0.35 -1.99 17.53
C GLU A 237 -0.85 -0.61 17.06
N PRO A 238 -0.80 -0.33 15.75
CA PRO A 238 -1.46 0.84 15.18
C PRO A 238 -2.99 0.74 15.29
N TYR A 239 -3.64 1.85 15.61
CA TYR A 239 -5.11 1.92 15.67
C TYR A 239 -5.65 3.10 14.86
N VAL A 240 -6.92 2.98 14.47
CA VAL A 240 -7.62 4.02 13.71
C VAL A 240 -8.64 4.71 14.59
N GLU A 241 -8.54 6.03 14.71
CA GLU A 241 -9.51 6.87 15.39
C GLU A 241 -9.80 8.10 14.52
N ASN A 242 -11.08 8.42 14.30
CA ASN A 242 -11.50 9.63 13.55
C ASN A 242 -10.77 9.83 12.20
N ASN A 243 -10.70 8.77 11.36
CA ASN A 243 -9.98 8.77 10.08
C ASN A 243 -8.48 9.11 10.18
N THR A 244 -7.88 8.86 11.34
CA THR A 244 -6.45 9.04 11.57
C THR A 244 -5.86 7.72 12.03
N LEU A 245 -4.75 7.31 11.42
CA LEU A 245 -3.98 6.14 11.81
C LEU A 245 -2.92 6.59 12.81
N HIS A 246 -2.95 6.04 14.01
CA HIS A 246 -2.00 6.31 15.09
C HIS A 246 -0.98 5.17 15.17
N PHE A 247 0.29 5.51 15.39
CA PHE A 247 1.38 4.55 15.47
C PHE A 247 1.86 4.31 16.91
N PRO A 248 2.40 3.11 17.20
CA PRO A 248 3.07 2.83 18.46
C PRO A 248 4.21 3.79 18.79
N ASN A 249 4.35 4.09 20.09
CA ASN A 249 5.49 4.84 20.60
C ASN A 249 6.73 3.96 20.76
N LYS A 250 6.53 2.64 20.94
CA LYS A 250 7.62 1.66 21.09
C LYS A 250 7.44 0.51 20.12
N TRP A 251 8.48 0.27 19.34
CA TRP A 251 8.51 -0.82 18.36
C TRP A 251 9.29 -2.00 18.94
N ARG A 252 8.57 -3.01 19.44
CA ARG A 252 9.14 -4.25 19.99
C ARG A 252 8.62 -5.45 19.23
N LEU A 253 9.49 -6.04 18.41
CA LEU A 253 9.17 -7.21 17.60
C LEU A 253 9.00 -8.45 18.48
N LYS A 254 7.86 -9.14 18.33
CA LYS A 254 7.56 -10.42 18.97
C LYS A 254 8.40 -11.52 18.32
N LYS A 255 9.45 -11.98 19.00
CA LYS A 255 10.42 -12.94 18.43
C LYS A 255 9.77 -14.26 18.04
N GLU A 256 8.72 -14.66 18.73
CA GLU A 256 7.91 -15.85 18.45
C GLU A 256 7.06 -15.74 17.17
N LYS A 257 6.89 -14.53 16.63
CA LYS A 257 6.13 -14.27 15.39
C LYS A 257 6.99 -14.26 14.13
N VAL A 258 8.31 -14.37 14.29
CA VAL A 258 9.26 -14.26 13.18
C VAL A 258 10.36 -15.32 13.27
N GLN A 259 10.95 -15.65 12.13
CA GLN A 259 12.13 -16.49 12.04
C GLN A 259 13.30 -15.66 11.51
N VAL A 260 14.46 -15.70 12.16
CA VAL A 260 15.68 -15.12 11.60
C VAL A 260 16.16 -16.01 10.46
N ILE A 261 16.30 -15.45 9.26
CA ILE A 261 16.76 -16.17 8.07
C ILE A 261 18.15 -15.71 7.58
N LEU A 262 18.56 -14.49 7.96
CA LEU A 262 19.91 -13.97 7.73
C LEU A 262 20.33 -13.13 8.93
N ASP A 263 21.58 -13.28 9.34
CA ASP A 263 22.25 -12.36 10.26
C ASP A 263 23.74 -12.35 9.91
N ASP A 264 24.22 -11.26 9.29
CA ASP A 264 25.61 -11.16 8.83
C ASP A 264 26.63 -11.10 9.99
N GLY A 265 26.18 -11.00 11.25
CA GLY A 265 27.06 -10.86 12.41
C GLY A 265 27.66 -9.46 12.56
N VAL A 266 28.75 -9.35 13.34
CA VAL A 266 29.46 -8.09 13.62
C VAL A 266 30.52 -7.82 12.57
#